data_AF-A0A8S2ZQB5-F1
#
_entry.id   AF-A0A8S2ZQB5-F1
#
_cell.length_a   1.000
_cell.length_b   1.000
_cell.length_c   1.000
_cell.angle_alpha   90.00
_cell.angle_beta   90.00
_cell.angle_gamma   90.00
#
_symmetry.space_group_name_H-M   'P 1'
#
loop_
_entity.id
_entity.type
_entity.pdbx_description
1 polymer ?
#
loop_
_entity_poly.entity_id
_entity_poly.type
_entity_poly.pdbx_seq_one_letter_code
_entity_poly.pdbx_strand_id
1 'polypeptide(L)' 'MYKRALASIWTCEEVDLANDTRDWLRLTPDEQYFIKHVLAFFAASDGI' A
#
# COMPACT_ATOMS: atom_id res chain seq x y z
N MET A 1 15.31 20.71 -3.94
CA MET A 1 14.71 19.54 -3.23
C MET A 1 13.38 19.90 -2.58
N TYR A 2 13.32 20.91 -1.70
CA TYR A 2 12.08 21.31 -1.01
C TYR A 2 10.85 21.55 -1.89
N LYS A 3 10.95 22.37 -2.95
CA LYS A 3 9.82 22.64 -3.86
C LYS A 3 9.32 21.40 -4.61
N ARG A 4 10.19 20.41 -4.84
CA ARG A 4 9.82 19.13 -5.46
C ARG A 4 9.04 18.26 -4.47
N ALA A 5 9.48 18.20 -3.20
CA ALA A 5 8.75 17.48 -2.16
C ALA A 5 7.35 18.08 -1.90
N LEU A 6 7.22 19.41 -1.88
CA LEU A 6 5.92 20.09 -1.78
C LEU A 6 4.97 19.74 -2.93
N ALA A 7 5.50 19.59 -4.14
CA ALA A 7 4.72 19.18 -5.31
C ALA A 7 4.35 17.69 -5.31
N SER A 8 4.83 16.92 -4.32
CA SER A 8 4.59 15.48 -4.17
C SER A 8 3.83 15.16 -2.87
N ILE A 9 3.14 16.13 -2.30
CA ILE A 9 2.21 15.90 -1.19
C ILE A 9 0.94 15.27 -1.77
N TRP A 10 0.51 14.17 -1.15
CA TRP A 10 -0.74 13.47 -1.43
C TRP A 10 -1.31 12.96 -0.10
N THR A 11 -2.60 12.68 -0.08
CA THR A 11 -3.35 12.17 1.07
C THR A 11 -3.82 10.74 0.81
N CYS A 12 -3.97 9.93 1.85
CA CYS A 12 -4.37 8.52 1.71
C CYS A 12 -5.72 8.37 1.00
N GLU A 13 -6.61 9.34 1.16
CA GLU A 13 -7.93 9.40 0.52
C GLU A 13 -7.88 9.58 -1.00
N GLU A 14 -6.73 9.99 -1.56
CA GLU A 14 -6.52 10.09 -3.01
C GLU A 14 -6.31 8.71 -3.67
N VAL A 15 -6.10 7.65 -2.87
CA VAL A 15 -5.93 6.28 -3.37
C VAL A 15 -7.27 5.53 -3.28
N ASP A 16 -7.88 5.23 -4.43
CA ASP A 16 -9.10 4.44 -4.50
C ASP A 16 -8.81 2.94 -4.33
N LEU A 17 -9.34 2.35 -3.26
CA LEU A 17 -9.20 0.93 -2.92
C LEU A 17 -10.52 0.14 -3.14
N ALA A 18 -11.53 0.74 -3.76
CA ALA A 18 -12.87 0.14 -3.86
C ALA A 18 -12.87 -1.22 -4.59
N ASN A 19 -11.98 -1.41 -5.57
CA ASN A 19 -11.89 -2.64 -6.35
C ASN A 19 -10.95 -3.69 -5.74
N ASP A 20 -10.01 -3.26 -4.89
CA ASP A 20 -8.92 -4.09 -4.37
C ASP A 20 -9.44 -5.27 -3.56
N THR A 21 -10.56 -5.11 -2.85
CA THR A 21 -11.18 -6.23 -2.09
C THR A 21 -11.60 -7.37 -3.01
N ARG A 22 -12.12 -7.06 -4.21
CA ARG A 22 -12.52 -8.08 -5.19
C ARG A 22 -11.29 -8.77 -5.78
N ASP A 23 -10.26 -8.01 -6.09
CA ASP A 23 -9.05 -8.55 -6.70
C ASP A 23 -8.24 -9.36 -5.68
N TRP A 24 -8.24 -8.94 -4.41
CA TRP A 24 -7.70 -9.71 -3.28
C TRP A 24 -8.32 -11.11 -3.18
N LEU A 25 -9.64 -11.22 -3.32
CA LEU A 25 -10.35 -12.50 -3.25
C LEU A 25 -10.05 -13.44 -4.44
N ARG A 26 -9.53 -12.91 -5.55
CA ARG A 26 -9.16 -13.72 -6.73
C ARG A 26 -7.75 -14.31 -6.63
N LEU A 27 -6.92 -13.79 -5.73
CA LEU A 27 -5.56 -14.25 -5.54
C LEU A 27 -5.50 -15.62 -4.88
N THR A 28 -4.46 -16.37 -5.21
CA THR A 28 -4.13 -17.64 -4.55
C THR A 28 -3.69 -17.40 -3.10
N PRO A 29 -3.77 -18.41 -2.22
CA PRO A 29 -3.29 -18.29 -0.84
C PRO A 29 -1.83 -17.85 -0.72
N ASP A 30 -0.96 -18.31 -1.62
CA ASP A 30 0.47 -17.99 -1.62
C ASP A 30 0.72 -16.52 -2.02
N GLU A 31 0.00 -16.01 -3.02
CA GLU A 31 0.06 -14.58 -3.40
C GLU A 31 -0.43 -13.68 -2.27
N GLN A 32 -1.55 -14.04 -1.64
CA GLN A 32 -2.05 -13.32 -0.48
C GLN A 32 -1.06 -13.35 0.70
N TYR A 33 -0.44 -14.50 0.95
CA TYR A 33 0.57 -14.64 2.00
C TYR A 33 1.76 -13.73 1.74
N PHE A 34 2.27 -13.72 0.50
CA PHE A 34 3.37 -12.86 0.09
C PHE A 34 3.05 -11.37 0.27
N ILE A 35 1.91 -10.91 -0.26
CA ILE A 35 1.53 -9.49 -0.16
C ILE A 35 1.34 -9.06 1.30
N LYS A 36 0.73 -9.92 2.14
CA LYS A 36 0.60 -9.65 3.59
C LYS A 36 1.96 -9.44 4.26
N HIS A 37 2.97 -10.22 3.90
CA HIS A 37 4.32 -10.07 4.48
C HIS A 37 4.99 -8.78 4.05
N VAL A 38 4.84 -8.39 2.78
CA VAL A 38 5.35 -7.11 2.27
C VAL A 38 4.69 -5.94 2.99
N LEU A 39 3.36 -5.97 3.14
CA LEU A 39 2.63 -4.93 3.87
C LEU A 39 3.03 -4.87 5.35
N ALA A 40 3.20 -6.02 6.01
CA ALA A 40 3.66 -6.08 7.39
C ALA A 40 5.07 -5.51 7.57
N PHE A 41 5.98 -5.75 6.62
CA PHE A 41 7.32 -5.17 6.64
C PHE A 41 7.28 -3.64 6.53
N PHE A 42 6.52 -3.09 5.58
CA PHE A 42 6.39 -1.63 5.44
C PHE A 42 5.72 -0.98 6.66
N ALA A 43 4.67 -1.61 7.22
CA ALA A 43 4.01 -1.12 8.42
C ALA A 43 4.94 -1.08 9.65
N ALA A 44 5.84 -2.07 9.78
CA ALA A 44 6.84 -2.07 10.85
C ALA A 44 7.98 -1.08 10.60
N SER A 45 8.37 -0.87 9.34
CA SER A 45 9.46 0.05 8.98
C SER A 45 9.09 1.53 9.09
N ASP A 46 7.83 1.90 8.88
CA ASP A 46 7.39 3.31 8.90
C ASP A 46 7.48 3.92 10.32
N GLY A 47 7.54 3.08 11.35
CA GLY A 47 7.67 3.47 12.75
C GLY A 47 9.11 3.56 13.30
N ILE A 48 10.14 3.29 12.49
CA ILE A 48 11.57 3.40 12.85
C ILE A 48 12.18 4.60 12.14
#